data_AF-M0DQG7-F1
#
_entry.id   AF-M0DQG7-F1
#
_cell.length_a   1.000
_cell.length_b   1.000
_cell.length_c   1.000
_cell.angle_alpha   90.00
_cell.angle_beta   90.00
_cell.angle_gamma   90.00
#
_symmetry.space_group_name_H-M   'P 1'
#
loop_
_entity.id
_entity.type
_entity.pdbx_description
1 polymer ?
#
loop_
_entity_poly.entity_id
_entity_poly.type
_entity_poly.pdbx_seq_one_letter_code
_entity_poly.pdbx_strand_id
1 'polypeptide(L)'
;MPAIAVGLLFAVLALTVLSADFGEVAAFPADASIVHNIGYALFNLGEYELGSVPSEGFLAAFLIAAVALDVAVDGAVYLAKREEDGSIVAAVGEALTDGGREGGER
;
A
#
# COMPACT_ATOMS: atom_id res chain seq x y z
N MET A 1 -31.11 3.18 -27.55
CA MET A 1 -29.66 2.96 -27.77
C MET A 1 -28.91 2.56 -26.49
N PRO A 2 -29.01 3.28 -25.34
CA PRO A 2 -28.18 2.98 -24.16
C PRO A 2 -28.42 1.58 -23.57
N ALA A 3 -29.68 1.18 -23.40
CA ALA A 3 -30.02 -0.14 -22.84
C ALA A 3 -29.51 -1.32 -23.69
N ILE A 4 -29.47 -1.15 -25.01
CA ILE A 4 -28.96 -2.17 -25.93
C ILE A 4 -27.44 -2.28 -25.81
N ALA A 5 -26.73 -1.15 -25.77
CA ALA A 5 -25.27 -1.13 -25.62
C ALA A 5 -24.82 -1.77 -24.30
N VAL A 6 -25.49 -1.44 -23.19
CA VAL A 6 -25.22 -2.06 -21.88
C VAL A 6 -25.55 -3.55 -21.89
N GLY A 7 -26.69 -3.93 -22.48
CA GLY A 7 -27.07 -5.34 -22.59
C GLY A 7 -26.06 -6.17 -23.39
N LEU A 8 -25.52 -5.61 -24.48
CA LEU A 8 -24.47 -6.26 -25.26
C LEU A 8 -23.16 -6.38 -24.49
N LEU A 9 -22.71 -5.31 -23.81
CA LEU A 9 -21.51 -5.36 -22.97
C LEU A 9 -21.63 -6.40 -21.87
N PHE A 10 -22.80 -6.45 -21.20
CA PHE A 10 -23.08 -7.44 -20.17
C PHE A 10 -23.06 -8.86 -20.74
N ALA A 11 -23.69 -9.09 -21.89
CA ALA A 11 -23.69 -10.40 -22.54
C ALA A 11 -22.27 -10.85 -22.93
N VAL A 12 -21.42 -9.94 -23.42
CA VAL A 12 -20.02 -10.22 -23.73
C VAL A 12 -19.25 -10.58 -22.46
N LEU A 13 -19.38 -9.79 -21.39
CA LEU A 13 -18.73 -10.08 -20.11
C LEU A 13 -19.19 -11.43 -19.52
N ALA A 14 -20.50 -11.68 -19.52
CA ALA A 14 -21.07 -12.95 -19.06
C ALA A 14 -20.53 -14.13 -19.88
N LEU A 15 -20.50 -14.01 -21.20
CA LEU A 15 -19.93 -15.04 -22.07
C LEU A 15 -18.45 -15.27 -21.80
N THR A 16 -17.66 -14.20 -21.65
CA THR A 16 -16.21 -14.32 -21.35
C THR A 16 -15.96 -14.99 -20.01
N VAL A 17 -16.74 -14.66 -18.97
CA VAL A 17 -16.57 -15.25 -17.63
C VAL A 17 -17.00 -16.71 -17.63
N LEU A 18 -18.12 -17.05 -18.28
CA LEU A 18 -18.59 -18.44 -18.35
C LEU A 18 -17.71 -19.33 -19.23
N SER A 19 -17.04 -18.74 -20.21
CA SER A 19 -16.13 -19.44 -21.12
C SER A 19 -14.68 -19.39 -20.69
N ALA A 20 -14.37 -18.70 -19.58
CA ALA A 20 -13.02 -18.63 -19.05
C ALA A 20 -12.64 -19.99 -18.45
N ASP A 21 -11.57 -20.56 -18.97
CA ASP A 21 -10.85 -21.64 -18.31
C ASP A 21 -9.62 -21.03 -17.63
N PHE A 22 -9.53 -21.21 -16.32
CA PHE A 22 -8.43 -20.66 -15.51
C PHE A 22 -7.28 -21.65 -15.36
N GLY A 23 -7.40 -22.86 -15.91
CA GLY A 23 -6.40 -23.90 -15.78
C GLY A 23 -6.14 -24.30 -14.32
N GLU A 24 -4.98 -24.91 -14.08
CA GLU A 24 -4.54 -25.24 -12.73
C GLU A 24 -4.12 -23.97 -11.98
N VAL A 25 -4.51 -23.83 -10.72
CA VAL A 25 -4.14 -22.68 -9.89
C VAL A 25 -2.62 -22.64 -9.75
N ALA A 26 -1.98 -21.72 -10.46
CA ALA A 26 -0.55 -21.46 -10.33
C ALA A 26 -0.28 -20.73 -9.00
N ALA A 27 -0.17 -21.50 -7.92
CA ALA A 27 0.33 -21.02 -6.64
C ALA A 27 1.86 -21.13 -6.59
N PHE A 28 2.50 -20.35 -5.73
CA PHE A 28 3.91 -20.55 -5.42
C PHE A 28 4.12 -21.89 -4.71
N PRO A 29 5.31 -22.51 -4.83
CA PRO A 29 5.65 -23.73 -4.09
C PRO A 29 5.36 -23.56 -2.60
N ALA A 30 4.85 -24.61 -1.95
CA ALA A 30 4.42 -24.55 -0.55
C ALA A 30 5.56 -24.22 0.43
N ASP A 31 6.79 -24.54 0.04
CA ASP A 31 8.04 -24.29 0.76
C ASP A 31 8.71 -22.95 0.35
N ALA A 32 8.19 -22.25 -0.66
CA ALA A 32 8.73 -20.96 -1.07
C ALA A 32 8.27 -19.84 -0.12
N SER A 33 9.22 -19.21 0.56
CA SER A 33 8.94 -18.02 1.36
C SER A 33 9.05 -16.75 0.52
N ILE A 34 7.91 -16.10 0.26
CA ILE A 34 7.87 -14.82 -0.48
C ILE A 34 8.66 -13.72 0.24
N VAL A 35 8.61 -13.69 1.58
CA VAL A 35 9.33 -12.69 2.38
C VAL A 35 10.85 -12.81 2.20
N HIS A 36 11.39 -14.04 2.20
CA HIS A 36 12.83 -14.26 1.94
C HIS A 36 13.22 -13.84 0.53
N ASN A 37 12.42 -14.21 -0.47
CA ASN A 37 12.67 -13.86 -1.86
C ASN A 37 12.68 -12.33 -2.07
N ILE A 38 11.72 -11.59 -1.48
CA ILE A 38 11.74 -10.12 -1.48
C ILE A 38 13.03 -9.58 -0.85
N GLY A 39 13.48 -10.16 0.27
CA GLY A 39 14.73 -9.80 0.92
C GLY A 39 15.95 -10.02 0.03
N TYR A 40 16.01 -11.16 -0.69
CA TYR A 40 17.07 -11.43 -1.65
C TYR A 40 17.04 -10.46 -2.83
N ALA A 41 15.87 -10.14 -3.36
CA ALA A 41 15.71 -9.15 -4.42
C ALA A 41 16.18 -7.75 -3.98
N LEU A 42 15.87 -7.34 -2.74
CA LEU A 42 16.27 -6.03 -2.19
C LEU A 42 17.79 -5.83 -2.19
N PHE A 43 18.55 -6.89 -1.91
CA PHE A 43 20.01 -6.87 -1.90
C PHE A 43 20.64 -7.36 -3.20
N ASN A 44 19.84 -7.54 -4.26
CA ASN A 44 20.28 -8.04 -5.56
C ASN A 44 21.05 -9.37 -5.46
N LEU A 45 20.57 -10.30 -4.62
CA LEU A 45 21.20 -11.60 -4.38
C LEU A 45 20.68 -12.72 -5.31
N GLY A 46 19.88 -12.38 -6.33
CA GLY A 46 19.29 -13.34 -7.27
C GLY A 46 20.35 -14.14 -8.04
N GLU A 47 21.50 -13.53 -8.34
CA GLU A 47 22.62 -14.21 -9.03
C GLU A 47 23.25 -15.34 -8.21
N TYR A 48 22.99 -15.40 -6.91
CA TYR A 48 23.50 -16.45 -6.03
C TYR A 48 22.52 -17.62 -5.87
N GLU A 49 21.44 -17.66 -6.68
CA GLU A 49 20.45 -18.75 -6.70
C GLU A 49 19.83 -19.03 -5.31
N LEU A 50 19.77 -18.00 -4.45
CA LEU A 50 19.18 -18.08 -3.11
C LEU A 50 17.65 -18.02 -3.15
N GLY A 51 17.09 -17.41 -4.19
CA GLY A 51 15.66 -17.27 -4.41
C GLY A 51 15.06 -18.49 -5.09
N SER A 52 13.82 -18.84 -4.71
CA SER A 52 13.02 -19.90 -5.31
C SER A 52 11.89 -19.38 -6.19
N VAL A 53 11.62 -18.08 -6.15
CA VAL A 53 10.48 -17.44 -6.81
C VAL A 53 10.87 -16.05 -7.35
N PRO A 54 10.46 -15.68 -8.59
CA PRO A 54 10.61 -14.32 -9.10
C PRO A 54 9.87 -13.32 -8.19
N SER A 55 10.59 -12.37 -7.61
CA SER A 55 10.07 -11.52 -6.51
C SER A 55 10.29 -10.02 -6.67
N GLU A 56 10.89 -9.60 -7.78
CA GLU A 56 11.14 -8.20 -8.13
C GLU A 56 9.84 -7.41 -8.22
N GLY A 57 8.77 -8.02 -8.75
CA GLY A 57 7.45 -7.41 -8.79
C GLY A 57 6.84 -7.20 -7.40
N PHE A 58 7.04 -8.15 -6.48
CA PHE A 58 6.60 -7.99 -5.09
C PHE A 58 7.43 -6.93 -4.35
N LEU A 59 8.74 -6.87 -4.60
CA LEU A 59 9.60 -5.82 -4.07
C LEU A 59 9.15 -4.45 -4.58
N ALA A 60 8.87 -4.31 -5.88
CA ALA A 60 8.37 -3.07 -6.45
C ALA A 60 7.03 -2.66 -5.81
N ALA A 61 6.08 -3.59 -5.70
CA ALA A 61 4.79 -3.33 -5.05
C ALA A 61 4.96 -2.94 -3.57
N PHE A 62 5.85 -3.61 -2.84
CA PHE A 62 6.18 -3.30 -1.45
C PHE A 62 6.76 -1.88 -1.30
N LEU A 63 7.70 -1.49 -2.16
CA LEU A 63 8.29 -0.14 -2.14
C LEU A 63 7.27 0.94 -2.52
N ILE A 64 6.42 0.68 -3.52
CA ILE A 64 5.33 1.60 -3.89
C ILE A 64 4.38 1.79 -2.71
N ALA A 65 3.98 0.70 -2.05
CA ALA A 65 3.13 0.75 -0.87
C ALA A 65 3.81 1.51 0.28
N ALA A 66 5.10 1.29 0.51
CA ALA A 66 5.87 1.99 1.55
C ALA A 66 5.85 3.51 1.32
N VAL A 67 6.12 3.96 0.10
CA VAL A 67 6.07 5.39 -0.26
C VAL A 67 4.65 5.94 -0.15
N ALA A 68 3.64 5.19 -0.62
CA ALA A 68 2.25 5.61 -0.52
C ALA A 68 1.79 5.75 0.94
N LEU A 69 2.22 4.84 1.82
CA LEU A 69 1.93 4.88 3.25
C LEU A 69 2.61 6.06 3.93
N ASP A 70 3.88 6.35 3.58
CA ASP A 70 4.61 7.51 4.09
C ASP A 70 3.88 8.82 3.78
N VAL A 71 3.53 9.04 2.51
CA VAL A 71 2.77 10.21 2.06
C VAL A 71 1.36 10.25 2.66
N ALA A 72 0.72 9.09 2.85
CA ALA A 72 -0.60 9.03 3.46
C ALA A 72 -0.58 9.46 4.94
N VAL A 73 0.45 9.05 5.70
CA VAL A 73 0.63 9.47 7.09
C VAL A 73 0.93 10.96 7.16
N ASP A 74 1.84 11.47 6.34
CA ASP A 74 2.15 12.90 6.27
C ASP A 74 0.94 13.74 5.88
N GLY A 75 0.17 13.28 4.89
CA GLY A 75 -1.09 13.89 4.48
C GLY A 75 -2.13 13.88 5.60
N ALA A 76 -2.27 12.78 6.33
CA ALA A 76 -3.18 12.70 7.48
C ALA A 76 -2.77 13.66 8.60
N VAL A 77 -1.48 13.76 8.91
CA VAL A 77 -0.95 14.70 9.92
C VAL A 77 -1.14 16.15 9.46
N TYR A 78 -0.88 16.45 8.19
CA TYR A 78 -1.09 17.78 7.62
C TYR A 78 -2.58 18.18 7.68
N LEU A 79 -3.50 17.29 7.31
CA LEU A 79 -4.94 17.54 7.39
C LEU A 79 -5.45 17.64 8.84
N ALA A 80 -4.83 16.93 9.78
CA ALA A 80 -5.21 16.96 11.20
C ALA A 80 -4.81 18.27 11.90
N LYS A 81 -3.86 19.02 11.33
CA LYS A 81 -3.51 20.36 11.80
C LYS A 81 -4.60 21.33 11.36
N ARG A 82 -5.25 21.97 12.34
CA ARG A 82 -6.20 23.06 12.09
C ARG A 82 -5.52 24.38 12.43
N GLU A 83 -5.61 25.36 11.56
CA GLU A 83 -5.16 26.72 11.88
C GLU A 83 -6.34 27.49 12.49
N GLU A 84 -6.17 27.97 13.72
CA GLU A 84 -7.13 28.86 14.40
C GLU A 84 -6.35 30.08 14.90
N ASP A 85 -6.77 31.28 14.48
CA ASP A 85 -6.14 32.57 14.78
C ASP A 85 -4.63 32.66 14.51
N GLY A 86 -4.16 32.04 13.42
CA GLY A 86 -2.74 32.05 13.04
C GLY A 86 -1.85 31.13 13.88
N SER A 87 -2.45 30.29 14.73
CA SER A 87 -1.78 29.25 15.50
C SER A 87 -2.20 27.84 15.02
N ILE A 88 -1.24 26.91 14.94
CA ILE A 88 -1.49 25.51 14.57
C ILE A 88 -2.06 24.79 15.80
N VAL A 89 -3.36 24.49 15.80
CA VAL A 89 -4.04 23.68 16.82
C VAL A 89 -4.22 22.26 16.27
N ALA A 90 -3.60 21.27 16.92
CA ALA A 90 -3.80 19.87 16.54
C ALA A 90 -5.18 19.38 17.03
N ALA A 91 -5.94 18.69 16.16
CA ALA A 91 -7.27 18.17 16.48
C ALA A 91 -7.25 17.03 17.53
N VAL A 92 -6.11 16.36 17.70
CA VAL A 92 -5.84 15.48 18.83
C VAL A 92 -5.24 16.38 19.90
N GLY A 93 -6.06 16.71 20.91
CA GLY A 93 -5.89 17.84 21.82
C GLY A 93 -4.48 18.12 22.34
N GLU A 94 -4.25 19.40 22.64
CA GLU A 94 -3.15 19.96 23.43
C GLU A 94 -2.31 18.85 24.05
N ALA A 95 -1.19 18.58 23.38
CA ALA A 95 -0.37 17.41 23.61
C ALA A 95 -0.24 17.13 25.11
N LEU A 96 -0.65 15.93 25.52
CA LEU A 96 -0.42 15.32 26.84
C LEU A 96 1.08 15.20 27.20
N THR A 97 1.96 15.97 26.56
CA THR A 97 3.33 16.19 26.98
C THR A 97 3.35 17.39 27.94
N ASP A 98 3.11 17.14 29.23
CA ASP A 98 3.46 18.01 30.38
C ASP A 98 4.99 18.17 30.51
N GLY A 99 5.69 18.31 29.39
CA GLY A 99 7.13 18.16 29.25
C GLY A 99 7.92 19.47 29.26
N GLY A 100 7.30 20.60 29.58
CA GLY A 100 7.98 21.90 29.55
C GLY A 100 7.33 22.89 30.49
N ARG A 101 7.82 22.96 31.74
CA ARG A 101 7.50 24.07 32.64
C ARG A 101 8.11 25.35 32.04
N GLU A 102 7.31 26.40 31.90
CA GLU A 102 7.82 27.75 31.65
C GLU A 102 8.70 28.16 32.83
N GLY A 103 10.00 28.16 32.61
CA GLY A 103 11.00 28.70 33.53
C GLY A 103 11.22 30.19 33.25
N GLY A 104 10.49 31.03 33.96
CA GLY A 104 10.70 32.48 34.12
C GLY A 104 9.56 32.98 35.01
N GLU A 105 9.76 33.57 36.18
CA GLU A 105 10.54 34.78 36.44
C GLU A 105 11.16 34.73 37.86
N ARG A 106 12.45 35.05 37.98
CA ARG A 106 13.10 35.60 39.18
C ARG A 106 14.07 36.67 38.77
#